data_AF-A0A932F634-F1
#
_entry.id   AF-A0A932F634-F1
#
_cell.length_a   1.000
_cell.length_b   1.000
_cell.length_c   1.000
_cell.angle_alpha   90.00
_cell.angle_beta   90.00
_cell.angle_gamma   90.00
#
_symmetry.space_group_name_H-M   'P 1'
#
loop_
_entity.id
_entity.type
_entity.pdbx_description
1 polymer ?
#
loop_
_entity_poly.entity_id
_entity_poly.type
_entity_poly.pdbx_seq_one_letter_code
_entity_poly.pdbx_strand_id
1 'polypeptide(L)'
;MSKKHRGHAKGDPVTYQTPLPAGGVQMETFLPWTLVRRGLKKQVITPFDAPQEFLDEARRERQVREMAQDTPLMRALGLAHHWQRLLDEGRFSSMTEIAAAEGIDLGQASKMSRLAQLAPDLIEAIALGRLEVGVSQLLRGKLSASWLAQRVALVAGSR
;
A
#
# COMPACT_ATOMS: atom_id res chain seq x y z
N MET A 1 -1.89 10.29 9.24
CA MET A 1 -2.93 9.51 8.54
C MET A 1 -3.74 10.46 7.67
N SER A 2 -3.81 10.22 6.35
CA SER A 2 -4.43 11.15 5.39
C SER A 2 -5.94 11.31 5.66
N LYS A 3 -6.42 12.57 5.70
CA LYS A 3 -7.83 12.93 5.91
C LYS A 3 -8.76 12.39 4.81
N LYS A 4 -8.19 11.96 3.67
CA LYS A 4 -8.92 11.42 2.50
C LYS A 4 -9.50 10.01 2.71
N HIS A 5 -9.23 9.37 3.86
CA HIS A 5 -9.63 7.98 4.13
C HIS A 5 -10.71 7.83 5.20
N ARG A 6 -11.18 8.93 5.80
CA ARG A 6 -12.31 8.93 6.73
C ARG A 6 -13.56 9.37 5.98
N GLY A 7 -14.71 8.81 6.36
CA GLY A 7 -15.98 9.42 5.95
C GLY A 7 -16.10 10.84 6.51
N HIS A 8 -17.02 11.60 5.95
CA HIS A 8 -17.18 13.02 6.29
C HIS A 8 -18.60 13.27 6.79
N ALA A 9 -18.72 14.08 7.84
CA ALA A 9 -20.01 14.63 8.25
C ALA A 9 -20.51 15.58 7.15
N LYS A 10 -21.77 15.41 6.74
CA LYS A 10 -22.44 16.19 5.70
C LYS A 10 -23.37 17.28 6.25
N GLY A 11 -23.42 17.44 7.56
CA GLY A 11 -24.26 18.43 8.21
C GLY A 11 -24.06 18.45 9.71
N ASP A 12 -24.82 19.31 10.38
CA ASP A 12 -24.75 19.45 11.82
C ASP A 12 -25.48 18.28 12.53
N PRO A 13 -24.97 17.84 13.69
CA PRO A 13 -25.66 16.89 14.54
C PRO A 13 -27.05 17.41 14.92
N VAL A 14 -28.06 16.55 14.83
CA VAL A 14 -29.42 16.89 15.29
C VAL A 14 -29.75 16.03 16.51
N THR A 15 -30.01 16.68 17.64
CA THR A 15 -30.43 15.99 18.87
C THR A 15 -31.94 16.01 18.98
N TYR A 16 -32.55 14.84 18.96
CA TYR A 16 -33.97 14.64 19.24
C TYR A 16 -34.16 14.39 20.73
N GLN A 17 -35.18 15.01 21.30
CA GLN A 17 -35.60 14.79 22.68
C GLN A 17 -36.98 14.14 22.67
N THR A 18 -37.08 12.91 23.18
CA THR A 18 -38.32 12.17 23.28
C THR A 18 -38.71 12.05 24.75
N PRO A 19 -39.81 12.67 25.20
CA PRO A 19 -40.24 12.56 26.58
C PRO A 19 -40.73 11.13 26.87
N LEU A 20 -40.30 10.58 27.99
CA LEU A 20 -40.68 9.25 28.47
C LEU A 20 -41.92 9.36 29.37
N PRO A 21 -42.81 8.35 29.37
CA PRO A 21 -44.05 8.36 30.16
C PRO A 21 -43.83 8.54 31.68
N ALA A 22 -42.65 8.15 32.18
CA ALA A 22 -42.27 8.26 33.59
C ALA A 22 -41.58 9.60 33.95
N GLY A 23 -41.65 10.62 33.09
CA GLY A 23 -41.13 11.97 33.36
C GLY A 23 -39.65 12.19 33.03
N GLY A 24 -38.99 11.23 32.37
CA GLY A 24 -37.63 11.40 31.83
C GLY A 24 -37.62 11.92 30.39
N VAL A 25 -36.43 12.23 29.86
CA VAL A 25 -36.23 12.57 28.44
C VAL A 25 -35.15 11.67 27.87
N GLN A 26 -35.48 10.93 26.81
CA GLN A 26 -34.51 10.21 25.99
C GLN A 26 -33.92 11.20 24.98
N MET A 27 -32.59 11.32 24.93
CA MET A 27 -31.90 12.13 23.93
C MET A 27 -31.21 11.23 22.91
N GLU A 28 -31.52 11.44 21.63
CA GLU A 28 -30.88 10.75 20.52
C GLU A 28 -30.21 11.76 19.59
N THR A 29 -28.89 11.66 19.42
CA THR A 29 -28.13 12.54 18.53
C THR A 29 -27.88 11.85 17.19
N PHE A 30 -28.49 12.36 16.14
CA PHE A 30 -28.24 11.94 14.76
C PHE A 30 -27.03 12.68 14.18
N LEU A 31 -26.04 11.93 13.71
CA LEU A 31 -24.84 12.46 13.06
C LEU A 31 -24.90 12.16 11.54
N PRO A 32 -25.18 13.14 10.67
CA PRO A 32 -25.25 12.91 9.23
C PRO A 32 -23.84 12.67 8.67
N TRP A 33 -23.43 11.40 8.57
CA TRP A 33 -22.12 10.98 8.10
C TRP A 33 -22.21 10.23 6.78
N THR A 34 -21.32 10.52 5.81
CA THR A 34 -21.21 9.77 4.55
C THR A 34 -19.88 9.04 4.46
N LEU A 35 -19.94 7.75 4.12
CA LEU A 35 -18.76 6.97 3.77
C LEU A 35 -18.27 7.35 2.37
N VAL A 36 -16.99 7.70 2.23
CA VAL A 36 -16.39 7.94 0.91
C VAL A 36 -16.28 6.62 0.16
N ARG A 37 -16.86 6.56 -1.05
CA ARG A 37 -16.84 5.37 -1.91
C ARG A 37 -15.39 5.06 -2.30
N ARG A 38 -14.89 3.90 -1.89
CA ARG A 38 -13.58 3.39 -2.32
C ARG A 38 -13.68 2.90 -3.76
N GLY A 39 -12.56 2.91 -4.49
CA GLY A 39 -12.45 2.13 -5.73
C GLY A 39 -12.77 0.66 -5.44
N LEU A 40 -13.64 0.06 -6.24
CA LEU A 40 -13.96 -1.37 -6.17
C LEU A 40 -13.10 -2.10 -7.20
N LYS A 41 -12.26 -3.03 -6.74
CA LYS A 41 -11.73 -4.08 -7.62
C LYS A 41 -12.73 -5.24 -7.54
N LYS A 42 -13.51 -5.44 -8.61
CA LYS A 42 -14.38 -6.63 -8.71
C LYS A 42 -13.46 -7.85 -8.82
N GLN A 43 -13.67 -8.83 -7.95
CA GLN A 43 -12.93 -10.09 -7.99
C GLN A 43 -13.93 -11.23 -7.81
N VAL A 44 -13.96 -12.14 -8.78
CA VAL A 44 -14.66 -13.41 -8.64
C VAL A 44 -13.77 -14.28 -7.74
N ILE A 45 -14.32 -14.79 -6.65
CA ILE A 45 -13.60 -15.63 -5.69
C ILE A 45 -14.27 -16.99 -5.71
N THR A 46 -13.52 -18.04 -6.01
CA THR A 46 -14.04 -19.39 -5.82
C THR A 46 -14.37 -19.61 -4.34
N PRO A 47 -15.58 -20.12 -3.99
CA PRO A 47 -15.98 -20.34 -2.60
C PRO A 47 -14.97 -21.20 -1.82
N PHE A 48 -14.92 -21.04 -0.49
CA PHE A 48 -14.05 -21.87 0.35
C PHE A 48 -14.39 -23.35 0.25
N ASP A 49 -15.69 -23.65 0.12
CA ASP A 49 -16.26 -24.98 -0.10
C ASP A 49 -16.52 -25.22 -1.59
N ALA A 50 -15.49 -25.05 -2.42
CA ALA A 50 -15.59 -25.28 -3.86
C ALA A 50 -16.06 -26.73 -4.13
N PRO A 51 -17.07 -26.95 -5.00
CA PRO A 51 -17.43 -28.29 -5.43
C PRO A 51 -16.21 -29.05 -5.94
N GLN A 52 -16.17 -30.37 -5.77
CA GLN A 52 -14.97 -31.18 -6.08
C GLN A 52 -14.44 -30.97 -7.51
N GLU A 53 -15.34 -30.70 -8.45
CA GLU A 53 -15.06 -30.41 -9.86
C GLU A 53 -14.18 -29.15 -10.07
N PHE A 54 -14.16 -28.21 -9.11
CA PHE A 54 -13.44 -26.94 -9.22
C PHE A 54 -12.25 -26.81 -8.26
N LEU A 55 -11.83 -27.89 -7.59
CA LEU A 55 -10.73 -27.83 -6.61
C LEU A 55 -9.39 -27.42 -7.22
N ASP A 56 -9.07 -27.89 -8.43
CA ASP A 56 -7.84 -27.54 -9.12
C ASP A 56 -7.83 -26.07 -9.58
N GLU A 57 -8.98 -25.57 -10.05
CA GLU A 57 -9.15 -24.17 -10.39
C GLU A 57 -9.05 -23.28 -9.15
N ALA A 58 -9.71 -23.66 -8.05
CA ALA A 58 -9.60 -22.97 -6.76
C ALA A 58 -8.17 -22.93 -6.24
N ARG A 59 -7.41 -24.02 -6.38
CA ARG A 59 -6.00 -24.10 -5.97
C ARG A 59 -5.12 -23.17 -6.81
N ARG A 60 -5.29 -23.19 -8.13
CA ARG A 60 -4.57 -22.28 -9.05
C ARG A 60 -4.93 -20.83 -8.80
N GLU A 61 -6.20 -20.51 -8.58
CA GLU A 61 -6.65 -19.15 -8.27
C GLU A 61 -6.02 -18.66 -6.95
N ARG A 62 -5.95 -19.50 -5.92
CA ARG A 62 -5.28 -19.18 -4.65
C ARG A 62 -3.78 -18.96 -4.83
N GLN A 63 -3.09 -19.85 -5.56
CA GLN A 63 -1.66 -19.69 -5.85
C GLN A 63 -1.37 -18.43 -6.65
N VAL A 64 -2.15 -18.14 -7.69
CA VAL A 64 -2.03 -16.91 -8.47
C VAL A 64 -2.32 -15.69 -7.60
N ARG A 65 -3.29 -15.74 -6.68
CA ARG A 65 -3.51 -14.64 -5.72
C ARG A 65 -2.35 -14.43 -4.78
N GLU A 66 -1.76 -15.49 -4.25
CA GLU A 66 -0.57 -15.38 -3.39
C GLU A 66 0.62 -14.79 -4.15
N MET A 67 0.86 -15.26 -5.38
CA MET A 67 1.96 -14.78 -6.22
C MET A 67 1.73 -13.37 -6.81
N ALA A 68 0.50 -13.03 -7.17
CA ALA A 68 0.14 -11.79 -7.86
C ALA A 68 -0.34 -10.68 -6.90
N GLN A 69 -0.10 -10.82 -5.59
CA GLN A 69 -0.22 -9.67 -4.71
C GLN A 69 0.88 -8.68 -5.09
N ASP A 70 0.53 -7.73 -5.95
CA ASP A 70 1.26 -6.48 -6.14
C ASP A 70 1.42 -5.81 -4.77
N THR A 71 2.49 -6.17 -4.06
CA THR A 71 2.77 -5.58 -2.77
C THR A 71 3.10 -4.11 -3.00
N PRO A 72 2.75 -3.22 -2.07
CA PRO A 72 3.21 -1.84 -2.12
C PRO A 72 4.73 -1.73 -2.33
N LEU A 73 5.48 -2.72 -1.85
CA LEU A 73 6.93 -2.80 -2.06
C LEU A 73 7.30 -3.13 -3.50
N MET A 74 6.68 -4.13 -4.12
CA MET A 74 6.98 -4.46 -5.52
C MET A 74 6.66 -3.29 -6.45
N ARG A 75 5.56 -2.58 -6.20
CA ARG A 75 5.22 -1.35 -6.95
C ARG A 75 6.27 -0.25 -6.75
N ALA A 76 6.72 -0.03 -5.51
CA ALA A 76 7.74 0.99 -5.22
C ALA A 76 9.10 0.66 -5.86
N LEU A 77 9.49 -0.62 -5.87
CA LEU A 77 10.69 -1.10 -6.58
C LEU A 77 10.56 -0.87 -8.10
N GLY A 78 9.41 -1.24 -8.68
CA GLY A 78 9.13 -1.00 -10.10
C GLY A 78 9.21 0.47 -10.49
N LEU A 79 8.62 1.36 -9.70
CA LEU A 79 8.70 2.81 -9.92
C LEU A 79 10.14 3.33 -9.81
N ALA A 80 10.89 2.89 -8.80
CA ALA A 80 12.27 3.32 -8.64
C ALA A 80 13.15 2.95 -9.85
N HIS A 81 13.03 1.72 -10.35
CA HIS A 81 13.73 1.29 -11.55
C HIS A 81 13.23 1.99 -12.83
N HIS A 82 11.92 2.23 -12.92
CA HIS A 82 11.35 2.97 -14.03
C HIS A 82 11.90 4.40 -14.10
N TRP A 83 11.92 5.11 -12.99
CA TRP A 83 12.46 6.46 -12.90
C TRP A 83 13.96 6.49 -13.15
N GLN A 84 14.72 5.51 -12.64
CA GLN A 84 16.14 5.39 -12.96
C GLN A 84 16.35 5.25 -14.48
N ARG A 85 15.58 4.37 -15.13
CA ARG A 85 15.62 4.21 -16.59
C ARG A 85 15.28 5.50 -17.33
N LEU A 86 14.27 6.25 -16.88
CA LEU A 86 13.89 7.52 -17.49
C LEU A 86 15.01 8.57 -17.41
N LEU A 87 15.78 8.58 -16.32
CA LEU A 87 16.95 9.43 -16.17
C LEU A 87 18.10 8.96 -17.05
N ASP A 88 18.37 7.65 -17.08
CA ASP A 88 19.44 7.06 -17.88
C ASP A 88 19.19 7.26 -19.39
N GLU A 89 17.93 7.20 -19.82
CA GLU A 89 17.50 7.49 -21.21
C GLU A 89 17.42 8.99 -21.53
N GLY A 90 17.67 9.88 -20.55
CA GLY A 90 17.57 11.33 -20.72
C GLY A 90 16.17 11.85 -21.01
N ARG A 91 15.13 11.03 -20.76
CA ARG A 91 13.72 11.44 -20.92
C ARG A 91 13.28 12.46 -19.87
N PHE A 92 13.97 12.45 -18.73
CA PHE A 92 13.86 13.44 -17.67
C PHE A 92 15.28 13.87 -17.27
N SER A 93 15.47 15.15 -16.96
CA SER A 93 16.79 15.70 -16.61
C SER A 93 17.14 15.50 -15.14
N SER A 94 16.13 15.38 -14.27
CA SER A 94 16.32 15.32 -12.83
C SER A 94 15.15 14.67 -12.09
N MET A 95 15.41 14.29 -10.85
CA MET A 95 14.38 13.78 -9.93
C MET A 95 13.29 14.82 -9.64
N THR A 96 13.60 16.12 -9.75
CA THR A 96 12.64 17.20 -9.57
C THR A 96 11.56 17.19 -10.65
N GLU A 97 11.94 16.96 -11.90
CA GLU A 97 10.98 16.85 -13.00
C GLU A 97 10.11 15.60 -12.87
N ILE A 98 10.70 14.47 -12.46
CA ILE A 98 9.95 13.24 -12.17
C ILE A 98 8.94 13.47 -11.05
N ALA A 99 9.36 14.10 -9.94
CA ALA A 99 8.47 14.41 -8.83
C ALA A 99 7.30 15.31 -9.24
N ALA A 100 7.56 16.32 -10.08
CA ALA A 100 6.54 17.20 -10.62
C ALA A 100 5.56 16.45 -11.55
N ALA A 101 6.06 15.58 -12.42
CA ALA A 101 5.25 14.78 -13.33
C ALA A 101 4.34 13.78 -12.59
N GLU A 102 4.85 13.18 -11.52
CA GLU A 102 4.11 12.22 -10.67
C GLU A 102 3.22 12.90 -9.61
N GLY A 103 3.32 14.22 -9.46
CA GLY A 103 2.55 14.98 -8.47
C GLY A 103 2.92 14.62 -7.02
N ILE A 104 4.17 14.24 -6.76
CA ILE A 104 4.68 13.87 -5.45
C ILE A 104 5.76 14.84 -4.96
N ASP A 105 5.99 14.86 -3.65
CA ASP A 105 7.08 15.64 -3.05
C ASP A 105 8.45 15.11 -3.49
N LEU A 106 9.39 16.01 -3.80
CA LEU A 106 10.77 15.69 -4.20
C LEU A 106 11.47 14.82 -3.15
N GLY A 107 11.24 15.08 -1.86
CA GLY A 107 11.79 14.27 -0.79
C GLY A 107 11.27 12.83 -0.80
N GLN A 108 10.01 12.63 -1.19
CA GLN A 108 9.42 11.29 -1.36
C GLN A 108 9.94 10.59 -2.61
N ALA A 109 9.98 11.28 -3.75
CA ALA A 109 10.54 10.76 -5.01
C ALA A 109 12.01 10.33 -4.82
N SER A 110 12.81 11.17 -4.18
CA SER A 110 14.21 10.88 -3.86
C SER A 110 14.35 9.69 -2.93
N LYS A 111 13.49 9.57 -1.91
CA LYS A 111 13.53 8.42 -0.99
C LYS A 111 13.25 7.13 -1.73
N MET A 112 12.20 7.12 -2.55
CA MET A 112 11.75 5.95 -3.30
C MET A 112 12.74 5.53 -4.38
N SER A 113 13.38 6.47 -5.07
CA SER A 113 14.41 6.20 -6.09
C SER A 113 15.60 5.42 -5.54
N ARG A 114 15.92 5.53 -4.25
CA ARG A 114 16.99 4.74 -3.61
C ARG A 114 16.71 3.24 -3.63
N LEU A 115 15.46 2.82 -3.78
CA LEU A 115 15.11 1.40 -3.88
C LEU A 115 15.74 0.74 -5.11
N ALA A 116 16.05 1.52 -6.17
CA ALA A 116 16.76 1.01 -7.35
C ALA A 116 18.22 0.61 -7.05
N GLN A 117 18.78 1.01 -5.90
CA GLN A 117 20.15 0.67 -5.47
C GLN A 117 20.20 -0.59 -4.60
N LEU A 118 19.07 -1.24 -4.36
CA LEU A 118 19.00 -2.47 -3.58
C LEU A 118 19.74 -3.60 -4.33
N ALA A 119 20.43 -4.45 -3.58
CA ALA A 119 21.14 -5.59 -4.15
C ALA A 119 20.16 -6.50 -4.92
N PRO A 120 20.50 -6.95 -6.14
CA PRO A 120 19.58 -7.72 -6.99
C PRO A 120 19.04 -9.00 -6.33
N ASP A 121 19.89 -9.69 -5.56
CA ASP A 121 19.52 -10.90 -4.83
C ASP A 121 18.51 -10.64 -3.71
N LEU A 122 18.53 -9.45 -3.10
CA LEU A 122 17.55 -9.05 -2.10
C LEU A 122 16.20 -8.74 -2.77
N ILE A 123 16.20 -8.12 -3.95
CA ILE A 123 14.98 -7.91 -4.74
C ILE A 123 14.35 -9.26 -5.10
N GLU A 124 15.16 -10.23 -5.54
CA GLU A 124 14.70 -11.59 -5.83
C GLU A 124 14.16 -12.28 -4.58
N ALA A 125 14.86 -12.18 -3.44
CA ALA A 125 14.38 -12.75 -2.18
C ALA A 125 13.06 -12.14 -1.72
N ILE A 126 12.86 -10.83 -1.90
CA ILE A 126 11.59 -10.14 -1.63
C ILE A 126 10.49 -10.63 -2.57
N ALA A 127 10.78 -10.74 -3.87
CA ALA A 127 9.81 -11.18 -4.88
C ALA A 127 9.37 -12.64 -4.66
N LEU A 128 10.28 -13.49 -4.17
CA LEU A 128 10.01 -14.89 -3.84
C LEU A 128 9.41 -15.08 -2.43
N GLY A 129 9.17 -14.00 -1.68
CA GLY A 129 8.66 -14.06 -0.31
C GLY A 129 9.63 -14.69 0.69
N ARG A 130 10.92 -14.83 0.34
CA ARG A 130 11.97 -15.34 1.23
C ARG A 130 12.45 -14.30 2.25
N LEU A 131 12.18 -13.02 1.97
CA LEU A 131 12.52 -11.89 2.82
C LEU A 131 11.29 -10.99 2.99
N GLU A 132 10.71 -10.98 4.19
CA GLU A 132 9.59 -10.10 4.53
C GLU A 132 10.10 -8.74 5.04
N VAL A 133 10.04 -7.72 4.18
CA VAL A 133 10.44 -6.37 4.54
C VAL A 133 9.40 -5.37 4.04
N GLY A 134 9.08 -4.37 4.85
CA GLY A 134 8.15 -3.31 4.47
C GLY A 134 8.83 -2.15 3.73
N VAL A 135 8.10 -1.46 2.85
CA VAL A 135 8.57 -0.23 2.16
C VAL A 135 9.10 0.78 3.17
N SER A 136 8.34 1.04 4.24
CA SER A 136 8.73 2.02 5.25
C SER A 136 10.02 1.65 5.99
N GLN A 137 10.38 0.36 6.06
CA GLN A 137 11.64 -0.09 6.65
C GLN A 137 12.81 0.22 5.73
N LEU A 138 12.70 -0.11 4.43
CA LEU A 138 13.74 0.21 3.43
C LEU A 138 13.94 1.71 3.23
N LEU A 139 12.86 2.49 3.37
CA LEU A 139 12.95 3.94 3.25
C LEU A 139 13.43 4.63 4.54
N ARG A 140 13.50 3.92 5.67
CA ARG A 140 13.97 4.46 6.95
C ARG A 140 15.50 4.56 6.94
N GLY A 141 16.03 5.76 7.19
CA GLY A 141 17.48 5.99 7.20
C GLY A 141 18.08 6.05 5.79
N LYS A 142 19.41 5.90 5.69
CA LYS A 142 20.15 5.87 4.42
C LYS A 142 20.42 4.41 4.04
N LEU A 143 19.92 3.96 2.88
CA LEU A 143 20.31 2.68 2.30
C LEU A 143 21.80 2.74 1.98
N SER A 144 22.58 1.77 2.45
CA SER A 144 24.01 1.72 2.19
C SER A 144 24.27 1.50 0.70
N ALA A 145 25.27 2.18 0.13
CA ALA A 145 25.71 1.92 -1.24
C ALA A 145 26.40 0.54 -1.39
N SER A 146 26.90 -0.03 -0.29
CA SER A 146 27.52 -1.36 -0.29
C SER A 146 26.45 -2.45 -0.19
N TRP A 147 26.34 -3.29 -1.22
CA TRP A 147 25.46 -4.46 -1.22
C TRP A 147 25.78 -5.44 -0.08
N LEU A 148 27.05 -5.59 0.30
CA LEU A 148 27.41 -6.43 1.45
C LEU A 148 26.80 -5.88 2.75
N ALA A 149 26.91 -4.56 2.97
CA ALA A 149 26.31 -3.92 4.13
C ALA A 149 24.77 -4.01 4.13
N GLN A 150 24.14 -3.93 2.95
CA GLN A 150 22.69 -4.14 2.81
C GLN A 150 22.30 -5.56 3.24
N ARG A 151 23.01 -6.59 2.74
CA ARG A 151 22.75 -7.99 3.10
C ARG A 151 22.88 -8.23 4.60
N VAL A 152 23.94 -7.73 5.23
CA VAL A 152 24.13 -7.84 6.68
C VAL A 152 23.00 -7.18 7.44
N ALA A 153 22.62 -5.95 7.07
CA ALA A 153 21.58 -5.20 7.77
C ALA A 153 20.18 -5.83 7.65
N LEU A 154 19.83 -6.33 6.46
CA LEU A 154 18.50 -6.87 6.18
C LEU A 154 18.33 -8.33 6.62
N VAL A 155 19.40 -9.12 6.62
CA VAL A 155 19.39 -10.48 7.20
C VAL A 155 19.36 -10.41 8.73
N ALA A 156 20.08 -9.46 9.35
CA ALA A 156 20.09 -9.30 10.81
C ALA A 156 18.74 -8.81 11.37
N GLY A 157 17.98 -8.03 10.60
CA GLY A 157 16.66 -7.50 11.00
C GLY A 157 15.48 -8.43 10.73
N SER A 158 15.71 -9.65 10.18
CA SER A 158 14.69 -10.64 9.84
C SER A 158 14.52 -11.73 10.91
N ARG A 159 15.05 -11.52 12.13
CA ARG A 159 14.87 -12.40 13.30
C ARG A 159 13.90 -11.81 14.32
#